data_AF-A0A1W9P155-F1
#
_entry.id   AF-A0A1W9P155-F1
#
_cell.length_a   1.000
_cell.length_b   1.000
_cell.length_c   1.000
_cell.angle_alpha   90.00
_cell.angle_beta   90.00
_cell.angle_gamma   90.00
#
_symmetry.space_group_name_H-M   'P 1'
#
loop_
_entity.id
_entity.type
_entity.pdbx_description
1 polymer ?
#
loop_
_entity_poly.entity_id
_entity_poly.type
_entity_poly.pdbx_seq_one_letter_code
_entity_poly.pdbx_strand_id
1 'polypeptide(L)'
;MRELQEETGLTVRPGEIVDILEIIEPNQQGEIIYHYLIVDFQAEYLRGELHPGDDAAAGGWFTPEEAARLKLTPSTRRLLRKLNFL
;
A
#
# COMPACT_ATOMS: atom_id res chain seq x y z
N MET A 1 -4.20 -9.81 5.44
CA MET A 1 -5.59 -10.24 5.14
C MET A 1 -6.61 -9.64 6.10
N ARG A 2 -6.40 -9.74 7.42
CA ARG A 2 -7.25 -9.07 8.42
C ARG A 2 -7.26 -7.54 8.26
N GLU A 3 -6.08 -6.92 8.20
CA GLU A 3 -5.94 -5.44 8.06
C GLU A 3 -6.69 -4.89 6.85
N LEU A 4 -6.43 -5.40 5.65
CA LEU A 4 -7.13 -4.96 4.44
C LEU A 4 -8.67 -5.05 4.58
N GLN A 5 -9.20 -6.07 5.25
CA GLN A 5 -10.63 -6.17 5.48
C GLN A 5 -11.13 -5.11 6.46
N GLU A 6 -10.38 -4.82 7.53
CA GLU A 6 -10.69 -3.78 8.52
C GLU A 6 -10.62 -2.37 7.89
N GLU A 7 -9.63 -2.11 7.04
CA GLU A 7 -9.36 -0.80 6.43
C GLU A 7 -10.18 -0.51 5.16
N THR A 8 -10.64 -1.54 4.45
CA THR A 8 -11.29 -1.36 3.13
C THR A 8 -12.64 -2.07 2.98
N GLY A 9 -12.98 -2.99 3.88
CA GLY A 9 -14.14 -3.88 3.74
C GLY A 9 -13.96 -5.00 2.70
N LEU A 10 -12.82 -5.06 2.00
CA LEU A 10 -12.59 -5.99 0.90
C LEU A 10 -12.02 -7.32 1.40
N THR A 11 -12.54 -8.42 0.84
CA THR A 11 -11.90 -9.73 0.93
C THR A 11 -11.11 -9.97 -0.35
N VAL A 12 -9.81 -10.24 -0.20
CA VAL A 12 -8.92 -10.58 -1.33
C VAL A 12 -8.29 -11.96 -1.13
N ARG A 13 -7.60 -12.49 -2.14
CA ARG A 13 -6.67 -13.61 -2.02
C ARG A 13 -5.27 -13.05 -2.23
N PRO A 14 -4.34 -13.18 -1.26
CA PRO A 14 -2.98 -12.72 -1.45
C PRO A 14 -2.30 -13.60 -2.49
N GLY A 15 -1.58 -12.97 -3.42
CA GLY A 15 -0.72 -13.61 -4.39
C GLY A 15 0.75 -13.37 -4.06
N GLU A 16 1.55 -13.11 -5.08
CA GLU A 16 3.00 -12.94 -4.95
C GLU A 16 3.39 -11.63 -4.26
N ILE A 17 4.54 -11.65 -3.59
CA ILE A 17 5.19 -10.43 -3.10
C ILE A 17 5.74 -9.67 -4.30
N VAL A 18 5.36 -8.39 -4.43
CA VAL A 18 5.77 -7.53 -5.54
C VAL A 18 6.84 -6.52 -5.14
N ASP A 19 6.94 -6.16 -3.86
CA ASP A 19 8.02 -5.33 -3.34
C ASP A 19 8.25 -5.60 -1.85
N ILE A 20 9.48 -5.34 -1.40
CA ILE A 20 9.83 -5.26 0.01
C ILE A 20 10.58 -3.95 0.19
N LEU A 21 10.05 -3.07 1.04
CA LEU A 21 10.64 -1.79 1.39
C LEU A 21 11.11 -1.83 2.84
N GLU A 22 12.33 -1.37 3.06
CA GLU A 22 12.88 -1.13 4.38
C GLU A 22 12.83 0.36 4.71
N ILE A 23 12.28 0.70 5.87
CA ILE A 23 12.33 2.04 6.45
C ILE A 23 13.13 1.94 7.75
N ILE A 24 14.31 2.54 7.74
CA ILE A 24 15.22 2.58 8.88
C ILE A 24 15.23 4.01 9.40
N GLU A 25 14.71 4.22 10.60
CA GLU A 25 14.56 5.53 11.21
C GLU A 25 15.52 5.70 12.38
N PRO A 26 16.57 6.54 12.24
CA PRO A 26 17.44 6.91 13.35
C PRO A 26 16.88 8.08 14.15
N ASN A 27 17.23 8.15 15.45
CA ASN A 27 17.01 9.32 16.28
C ASN A 27 18.01 10.46 15.95
N GLN A 28 17.91 11.57 16.68
CA GLN A 28 18.80 12.73 16.50
C GLN A 28 20.28 12.40 16.80
N GLN A 29 20.54 11.36 17.57
CA GLN A 29 21.87 10.87 17.94
C GLN A 29 22.42 9.83 16.93
N GLY A 30 21.65 9.47 15.90
CA GLY A 30 22.02 8.49 14.89
C GLY A 30 21.76 7.04 15.28
N GLU A 31 21.11 6.78 16.42
CA GLU A 31 20.75 5.44 16.85
C GLU A 31 19.46 5.00 16.16
N ILE A 32 19.44 3.80 15.59
CA ILE A 32 18.25 3.26 14.93
C ILE A 32 17.19 2.96 15.98
N ILE A 33 16.05 3.66 15.90
CA ILE A 33 14.93 3.48 16.83
C ILE A 33 13.79 2.67 16.21
N TYR A 34 13.68 2.67 14.88
CA TYR A 34 12.73 1.81 14.16
C TYR A 34 13.34 1.22 12.90
N HIS A 35 12.97 -0.03 12.62
CA HIS A 35 13.23 -0.71 11.35
C HIS A 35 11.94 -1.38 10.91
N TYR A 36 11.27 -0.79 9.93
CA TYR A 36 10.06 -1.32 9.35
C TYR A 36 10.37 -2.06 8.06
N LEU A 37 9.73 -3.22 7.90
CA LEU A 37 9.64 -3.95 6.65
C LEU A 37 8.20 -3.82 6.15
N ILE A 38 8.02 -3.17 5.01
CA ILE A 38 6.74 -3.07 4.31
C ILE A 38 6.79 -4.06 3.15
N VAL A 39 5.89 -5.04 3.17
CA VAL A 39 5.80 -6.09 2.15
C VAL A 39 4.54 -5.89 1.35
N ASP A 40 4.70 -5.54 0.08
CA ASP A 40 3.59 -5.31 -0.83
C ASP A 40 3.23 -6.61 -1.56
N PHE A 41 1.95 -6.97 -1.54
CA PHE A 41 1.41 -8.16 -2.20
C PHE A 41 0.53 -7.77 -3.38
N GLN A 42 0.68 -8.47 -4.50
CA GLN A 42 -0.41 -8.50 -5.49
C GLN A 42 -1.54 -9.35 -4.93
N ALA A 43 -2.78 -8.91 -5.07
CA ALA A 43 -3.93 -9.65 -4.56
C ALA A 43 -5.07 -9.70 -5.57
N GLU A 44 -5.82 -10.81 -5.54
CA GLU A 44 -7.03 -11.00 -6.33
C GLU A 44 -8.24 -10.57 -5.49
N TYR A 45 -9.03 -9.63 -6.01
CA TYR A 45 -10.30 -9.26 -5.38
C TYR A 45 -11.29 -10.43 -5.43
N LEU A 46 -11.89 -10.78 -4.29
CA LEU A 46 -12.89 -11.85 -4.22
C LEU A 46 -14.30 -11.31 -4.02
N ARG A 47 -14.49 -10.39 -3.06
CA ARG A 47 -15.80 -9.83 -2.69
C ARG A 47 -15.66 -8.64 -1.73
N GLY A 48 -16.76 -7.96 -1.47
CA GLY A 48 -16.88 -6.84 -0.53
C GLY A 48 -17.08 -5.52 -1.25
N GLU A 49 -17.55 -4.52 -0.53
CA GLU A 49 -17.71 -3.16 -1.02
C GLU A 49 -16.63 -2.28 -0.39
N LEU A 50 -16.08 -1.35 -1.18
CA LEU A 50 -14.99 -0.49 -0.74
C LEU A 50 -15.53 0.55 0.25
N HIS A 51 -15.09 0.46 1.48
CA HIS A 51 -15.38 1.42 2.54
C HIS A 51 -14.08 1.81 3.23
N PRO A 52 -13.75 3.11 3.36
CA PRO A 52 -12.58 3.51 4.12
C PRO A 52 -12.77 3.14 5.59
N GLY A 53 -11.72 2.57 6.18
CA GLY A 53 -11.58 2.35 7.62
C GLY A 53 -11.42 3.66 8.38
N ASP A 54 -11.21 3.55 9.70
CA ASP A 54 -11.01 4.71 10.58
C ASP A 54 -9.66 5.41 10.38
N ASP A 55 -8.72 4.73 9.74
CA ASP A 55 -7.38 5.20 9.39
C ASP A 55 -7.31 5.88 8.00
N ALA A 56 -8.40 5.87 7.23
CA ALA A 56 -8.48 6.44 5.89
C ALA A 56 -9.58 7.49 5.77
N ALA A 57 -9.26 8.64 5.16
CA ALA A 57 -10.26 9.69 4.92
C ALA A 57 -11.25 9.35 3.78
N ALA A 58 -10.81 8.53 2.82
CA ALA A 58 -11.59 8.10 1.66
C ALA A 58 -10.96 6.86 1.01
N GLY A 59 -11.78 6.08 0.28
CA GLY A 59 -11.34 4.96 -0.55
C GLY A 59 -11.91 5.07 -1.97
N GLY A 60 -11.13 4.69 -2.97
CA GLY A 60 -11.55 4.70 -4.37
C GLY A 60 -10.76 3.73 -5.24
N TRP A 61 -11.35 3.35 -6.37
CA TRP A 61 -10.64 2.68 -7.46
C TRP A 61 -10.14 3.72 -8.44
N PHE A 62 -8.90 3.57 -8.89
CA PHE A 62 -8.26 4.54 -9.77
C PHE A 62 -7.68 3.84 -11.00
N THR A 63 -7.90 4.44 -12.15
CA THR A 63 -7.16 4.13 -13.38
C THR A 63 -5.70 4.59 -13.25
N PRO A 64 -4.78 4.05 -14.08
CA PRO A 64 -3.41 4.57 -14.20
C PRO A 64 -3.33 6.09 -14.34
N GLU A 65 -4.18 6.69 -15.18
CA GLU A 65 -4.18 8.11 -15.46
C GLU A 65 -4.63 8.94 -14.26
N GLU A 66 -5.62 8.46 -13.50
CA GLU A 66 -6.05 9.09 -12.25
C GLU A 66 -4.97 8.97 -11.18
N ALA A 67 -4.41 7.77 -10.99
CA ALA A 67 -3.36 7.50 -10.01
C ALA A 67 -2.10 8.35 -10.28
N ALA A 68 -1.74 8.55 -11.55
CA ALA A 68 -0.59 9.39 -11.94
C ALA A 68 -0.69 10.84 -11.43
N ARG A 69 -1.93 11.36 -11.33
CA ARG A 69 -2.26 12.72 -10.87
C ARG A 69 -2.35 12.84 -9.35
N LEU A 70 -2.44 11.72 -8.63
CA LEU A 70 -2.47 11.73 -7.16
C LEU A 70 -1.10 12.04 -6.57
N LYS A 71 -1.12 12.64 -5.37
CA LYS A 71 0.07 12.83 -4.53
C LYS A 71 0.44 11.51 -3.85
N LEU A 72 1.05 10.61 -4.62
CA LEU A 72 1.56 9.33 -4.13
C LEU A 72 2.87 9.53 -3.36
N THR A 73 3.15 8.66 -2.40
CA THR A 73 4.47 8.57 -1.78
C THR A 73 5.51 8.14 -2.84
N PRO A 74 6.81 8.47 -2.65
CA PRO A 74 7.85 8.03 -3.58
C PRO A 74 7.93 6.50 -3.74
N SER A 75 7.72 5.74 -2.67
CA SER A 75 7.71 4.28 -2.70
C SER A 75 6.55 3.72 -3.51
N THR A 76 5.31 4.17 -3.25
CA THR A 76 4.13 3.72 -4.01
C THR A 76 4.28 4.07 -5.50
N ARG A 77 4.75 5.28 -5.84
CA ARG A 77 4.98 5.66 -7.24
C ARG A 77 6.04 4.79 -7.92
N ARG A 78 7.11 4.42 -7.21
CA ARG A 78 8.14 3.52 -7.73
C ARG A 78 7.57 2.12 -7.97
N LEU A 79 6.80 1.58 -7.02
CA LEU A 79 6.16 0.28 -7.15
C LEU A 79 5.22 0.21 -8.36
N LEU A 80 4.33 1.19 -8.52
CA LEU A 80 3.38 1.17 -9.63
C LEU A 80 4.07 1.22 -11.01
N ARG A 81 5.21 1.94 -11.14
CA ARG A 81 6.03 1.89 -12.36
C ARG A 81 6.71 0.54 -12.57
N LYS A 82 7.24 -0.07 -11.51
CA LYS A 82 7.84 -1.41 -11.55
C LYS A 82 6.84 -2.46 -12.05
N LEU A 83 5.57 -2.29 -11.71
CA LEU A 83 4.46 -3.15 -12.14
C LEU A 83 3.88 -2.77 -13.51
N ASN A 84 4.46 -1.80 -14.21
CA ASN A 84 3.93 -1.27 -15.47
C ASN A 84 2.47 -0.77 -15.37
N PHE A 85 2.05 -0.36 -14.17
CA PHE A 85 0.74 0.25 -13.92
C PHE A 85 0.75 1.75 -14.23
N LEU A 86 1.85 2.45 -13.91
CA LEU A 86 2.12 3.86 -14.29
C LEU A 86 3.20 3.92 -15.37
#